data_AF-A0A2S5KUN8-F1
#
_entry.id   AF-A0A2S5KUN8-F1
#
_cell.length_a   1.000
_cell.length_b   1.000
_cell.length_c   1.000
_cell.angle_alpha   90.00
_cell.angle_beta   90.00
_cell.angle_gamma   90.00
#
_symmetry.space_group_name_H-M   'P 1'
#
loop_
_entity.id
_entity.type
_entity.pdbx_description
1 polymer ?
#
loop_
_entity_poly.entity_id
_entity_poly.type
_entity_poly.pdbx_seq_one_letter_code
_entity_poly.pdbx_strand_id
1 'polypeptide(L)' 'RQTQARFECVECGFEENADVVGAINVLRAGHTRLACEVSGAVMPPATGTHRGELGACV' A
#
# COMPACT_ATOMS: atom_id res chain seq x y z
N ARG A 1 -22.73 20.98 2.97
CA ARG A 1 -21.49 20.16 2.91
C ARG A 1 -20.45 20.88 3.74
N GLN A 2 -20.10 20.38 4.93
CA GLN A 2 -18.95 20.94 5.67
C GLN A 2 -17.69 20.55 4.89
N THR A 3 -16.96 21.53 4.37
CA THR A 3 -15.70 21.29 3.70
C THR A 3 -14.64 21.14 4.77
N GLN A 4 -14.11 19.92 4.93
CA GLN A 4 -12.93 19.69 5.74
C GLN A 4 -11.77 20.34 4.97
N ALA A 5 -11.54 21.64 5.16
CA ALA A 5 -10.51 22.38 4.43
C ALA A 5 -9.09 22.02 4.89
N ARG A 6 -8.96 21.35 6.05
CA ARG A 6 -7.69 20.97 6.66
C ARG A 6 -7.65 19.47 6.93
N PHE A 7 -6.55 18.85 6.54
CA PHE A 7 -6.13 17.50 6.86
C PHE A 7 -5.01 17.57 7.91
N GLU A 8 -5.02 16.66 8.87
CA GLU A 8 -3.95 16.47 9.85
C GLU A 8 -3.73 14.96 10.04
N CYS A 9 -2.50 14.49 9.81
CA CYS A 9 -2.14 13.10 10.03
C CYS A 9 -1.98 12.82 11.52
N VAL A 10 -2.79 11.90 12.06
CA VAL A 10 -2.76 11.54 13.49
C VAL A 10 -1.47 10.85 13.94
N GLU A 11 -0.69 10.29 13.02
CA GLU A 11 0.55 9.60 13.33
C GLU A 11 1.77 10.53 13.31
N CYS A 12 1.84 11.45 12.35
CA CYS A 12 3.03 12.29 12.12
C CYS A 12 2.79 13.80 12.25
N GLY A 13 1.56 14.23 12.50
CA GLY A 13 1.20 15.65 12.64
C GLY A 13 1.29 16.47 11.35
N PHE A 14 1.41 15.82 10.18
CA PHE A 14 1.44 16.53 8.90
C PHE A 14 0.09 17.21 8.63
N GLU A 15 0.11 18.52 8.43
CA GLU A 15 -1.06 19.34 8.12
C GLU A 15 -1.01 19.92 6.71
N GLU A 16 -2.13 19.87 5.98
CA GLU A 16 -2.28 20.48 4.66
C GLU A 16 -3.79 20.60 4.31
N ASN A 17 -4.15 21.16 3.15
CA ASN A 17 -5.50 21.15 2.62
C ASN A 17 -5.98 19.73 2.24
N ALA A 18 -7.19 19.37 2.66
CA ALA A 18 -7.69 18.02 2.42
C ALA A 18 -7.93 17.69 0.93
N ASP A 19 -8.24 18.70 0.09
CA ASP A 19 -8.45 18.48 -1.34
C ASP A 19 -7.14 18.15 -2.07
N VAL A 20 -6.03 18.78 -1.67
CA VAL A 20 -4.68 18.49 -2.19
C VAL A 20 -4.20 17.11 -1.74
N VAL A 21 -4.34 16.80 -0.45
CA VAL A 21 -4.04 15.46 0.08
C VAL A 21 -4.90 14.40 -0.61
N GLY A 22 -6.18 14.70 -0.85
CA GLY A 22 -7.10 13.85 -1.60
C GLY A 22 -6.62 13.58 -3.03
N ALA A 23 -6.22 14.62 -3.76
CA ALA A 23 -5.68 14.48 -5.11
C ALA A 23 -4.42 13.59 -5.13
N ILE A 24 -3.51 13.79 -4.18
CA ILE A 24 -2.29 12.98 -4.04
C ILE A 24 -2.64 11.50 -3.79
N ASN A 25 -3.59 11.22 -2.90
CA ASN A 25 -3.98 9.86 -2.56
C ASN A 25 -4.62 9.13 -3.74
N VAL A 26 -5.49 9.81 -4.48
CA VAL A 26 -6.10 9.26 -5.70
C VAL A 26 -5.04 8.95 -6.76
N LEU A 27 -4.08 9.85 -7.00
CA LEU A 27 -3.00 9.63 -7.96
C LEU A 27 -2.12 8.43 -7.57
N ARG A 28 -1.75 8.32 -6.28
CA ARG A 28 -0.98 7.16 -5.79
C ARG A 28 -1.76 5.85 -5.98
N ALA A 29 -3.03 5.82 -5.62
CA ALA A 29 -3.87 4.63 -5.81
C ALA A 29 -4.01 4.25 -7.30
N GLY A 30 -4.05 5.24 -8.20
CA GLY A 30 -4.02 5.01 -9.64
C GLY A 30 -2.71 4.40 -10.13
N HIS A 31 -1.56 4.92 -9.67
CA HIS A 31 -0.26 4.37 -10.02
C HIS A 31 -0.05 2.95 -9.47
N THR A 32 -0.47 2.67 -8.23
CA THR A 32 -0.39 1.31 -7.69
C THR A 32 -1.25 0.35 -8.50
N ARG A 33 -2.47 0.76 -8.86
CA ARG A 33 -3.36 -0.03 -9.72
C ARG A 33 -2.76 -0.28 -11.10
N LEU A 34 -2.24 0.74 -11.79
CA LEU A 34 -1.59 0.57 -13.10
C LEU A 34 -0.38 -0.38 -13.02
N ALA A 35 0.45 -0.26 -11.97
CA ALA A 35 1.58 -1.17 -11.75
C ALA A 35 1.12 -2.62 -11.49
N CYS A 36 0.03 -2.82 -10.75
CA CYS A 36 -0.56 -4.13 -10.52
C CYS A 36 -1.23 -4.71 -11.79
N GLU A 37 -1.94 -3.89 -12.57
CA GLU A 37 -2.59 -4.30 -13.82
C GLU A 37 -1.56 -4.66 -14.91
N VAL A 38 -0.47 -3.89 -15.01
CA VAL A 38 0.67 -4.19 -15.91
C VAL A 38 1.38 -5.49 -15.53
N SER A 39 1.25 -5.95 -14.28
CA SER A 39 1.93 -7.17 -13.82
C SER A 39 1.17 -8.47 -14.11
N GLY A 40 -0.08 -8.45 -14.58
CA GLY A 40 -0.82 -9.66 -15.02
C GLY A 40 -0.94 -10.81 -14.01
N ALA A 41 -0.51 -10.62 -12.77
CA ALA A 41 -0.52 -11.65 -11.74
C ALA A 41 -1.72 -11.41 -10.83
N VAL A 42 -2.76 -12.24 -10.98
CA VAL A 42 -3.57 -12.63 -9.83
C VAL A 42 -2.61 -13.30 -8.87
N MET A 43 -2.08 -12.54 -7.90
CA MET A 43 -1.04 -12.99 -6.99
C MET A 43 -1.50 -14.28 -6.30
N PRO A 44 -0.93 -15.47 -6.57
CA PRO A 44 -0.94 -16.53 -5.59
C PRO A 44 0.07 -16.15 -4.50
N PRO A 45 -0.11 -16.58 -3.24
CA PRO A 45 0.72 -16.11 -2.15
C PRO A 45 2.18 -16.41 -2.46
N ALA A 46 3.07 -15.51 -2.02
CA ALA A 46 4.51 -15.68 -2.14
C ALA A 46 4.88 -17.13 -1.77
N THR A 47 5.32 -17.89 -2.77
CA THR A 47 5.78 -19.26 -2.61
C THR A 47 6.78 -19.28 -1.46
N GLY A 48 6.35 -19.87 -0.35
CA GLY A 48 7.13 -19.99 0.86
C GLY A 48 8.48 -20.63 0.54
N THR A 49 9.53 -20.09 1.14
CA THR A 49 10.81 -20.78 1.25
C THR A 49 10.62 -22.01 2.13
N HIS A 50 10.35 -23.16 1.51
CA HIS A 50 10.60 -24.45 2.13
C HIS A 50 11.68 -25.18 1.33
N ARG A 51 12.93 -25.03 1.76
CA ARG A 51 13.94 -26.07 1.59
C ARG A 51 14.29 -26.59 2.97
N GLY A 52 13.51 -27.55 3.44
CA GLY A 52 13.94 -28.38 4.57
C GLY A 52 14.98 -29.37 4.09
N GLU A 53 16.19 -29.33 4.65
CA GLU A 53 17.01 -30.53 4.84
C GLU A 53 17.16 -30.76 6.35
N LEU A 54 16.37 -31.72 6.83
CA LEU A 54 16.72 -32.77 7.78
C LEU A 54 17.34 -32.34 9.12
N GLY A 55 16.48 -32.24 10.13
CA GLY A 55 16.89 -32.71 11.46
C GLY A 55 16.97 -34.23 11.46
N ALA A 56 18.09 -34.79 11.89
CA ALA A 56 18.13 -36.07 12.59
C ALA A 56 19.28 -36.04 13.59
N CYS A 57 18.91 -36.05 14.87
CA CYS A 57 19.79 -36.34 15.98
C CYS A 57 20.27 -37.80 15.89
N VAL A 58 21.59 -38.01 16.02
CA VAL A 58 22.24 -39.01 16.88
C VAL A 58 23.65 -38.54 17.20
#